data_AF-A0A2K5C4H4-F1
#
_entry.id   AF-A0A2K5C4H4-F1
#
_cell.length_a   1.000
_cell.length_b   1.000
_cell.length_c   1.000
_cell.angle_alpha   90.00
_cell.angle_beta   90.00
_cell.angle_gamma   90.00
#
_symmetry.space_group_name_H-M   'P 1'
#
loop_
_entity.id
_entity.type
_entity.pdbx_description
1 polymer ?
#
loop_
_entity_poly.entity_id
_entity_poly.type
_entity_poly.pdbx_seq_one_letter_code
_entity_poly.pdbx_strand_id
1 'polypeptide(L)'
;MKGHSGVRRRELGAPPSHSQQLPVVPLAGPLKVVFLVFASLLRWYSGSILAELIPDAPLSSAAYGIRNMGERPVLRAPAPKRQKCDHWTPCPSDTYAYRLLSGGGKNKYAKICFEDNLLMGGKLGNVARGINIAVVDYNSGPMTKFIQSAPPKSLLFMVTYDDGSTRLKDDAKNTIEALGSKEIRNMKFRSSWVFLAAKDFELPSEIEREKINHSDTKNNRYSGWPAEIQIEGCIPKEPS
;
A
#
# COMPACT_ATOMS: atom_id res chain seq x y z
N MET A 1 -45.47 42.41 8.18
CA MET A 1 -44.68 43.41 8.94
C MET A 1 -43.37 43.64 8.19
N LYS A 2 -42.96 44.92 8.12
CA LYS A 2 -41.67 45.53 7.73
C LYS A 2 -40.47 44.55 7.71
N GLY A 3 -39.50 44.60 6.80
CA GLY A 3 -39.04 45.63 5.86
C GLY A 3 -37.48 45.63 5.83
N HIS A 4 -36.91 46.09 4.71
CA HIS A 4 -35.49 46.42 4.44
C HIS A 4 -34.53 45.27 4.09
N SER A 5 -33.59 45.42 3.15
CA SER A 5 -33.31 46.49 2.18
C SER A 5 -32.40 45.92 1.10
N GLY A 6 -32.83 45.96 -0.16
CA GLY A 6 -32.00 45.63 -1.32
C GLY A 6 -31.87 46.87 -2.21
N VAL A 7 -30.88 47.72 -1.93
CA VAL A 7 -30.60 48.90 -2.77
C VAL A 7 -29.82 48.45 -4.01
N ARG A 8 -30.54 48.48 -5.13
CA ARG A 8 -30.05 48.28 -6.50
C ARG A 8 -29.21 49.52 -6.89
N ARG A 9 -27.90 49.35 -7.05
CA ARG A 9 -27.00 50.45 -7.44
C ARG A 9 -27.21 50.74 -8.93
N ARG A 10 -27.76 51.93 -9.24
CA ARG A 10 -27.92 52.47 -10.59
C ARG A 10 -26.56 52.80 -11.18
N GLU A 11 -26.41 52.53 -12.46
CA GLU A 11 -25.31 52.99 -13.29
C GLU A 11 -25.19 54.52 -13.22
N LEU A 12 -23.98 54.99 -12.90
CA LEU A 12 -23.59 56.38 -13.11
C LEU A 12 -22.72 56.41 -14.37
N GLY A 13 -23.26 57.02 -15.42
CA GLY A 13 -22.48 57.41 -16.58
C GLY A 13 -21.40 58.43 -16.21
N ALA A 14 -20.27 58.34 -16.89
CA ALA A 14 -19.17 59.30 -16.88
C ALA A 14 -18.63 59.42 -18.33
N PRO A 15 -17.90 60.50 -18.66
CA PRO A 15 -18.32 61.56 -19.56
C PRO A 15 -17.75 61.38 -20.99
N PRO A 16 -18.17 62.20 -21.97
CA PRO A 16 -17.62 62.11 -23.32
C PRO A 16 -16.16 62.59 -23.30
N SER A 17 -15.22 61.70 -23.64
CA SER A 17 -13.83 62.12 -23.85
C SER A 17 -13.71 62.76 -25.23
N HIS A 18 -13.64 64.08 -25.22
CA HIS A 18 -13.25 64.92 -26.35
C HIS A 18 -12.04 64.33 -27.09
N SER A 19 -12.26 63.95 -28.34
CA SER A 19 -11.21 63.78 -29.33
C SER A 19 -10.54 65.14 -29.54
N GLN A 20 -9.37 65.34 -28.94
CA GLN A 20 -8.47 66.40 -29.35
C GLN A 20 -7.98 66.06 -30.76
N GLN A 21 -8.65 66.62 -31.76
CA GLN A 21 -8.17 66.67 -33.14
C GLN A 21 -6.80 67.36 -33.11
N LEU A 22 -5.73 66.60 -33.33
CA LEU A 22 -4.45 67.18 -33.75
C LEU A 22 -4.72 67.96 -35.06
N PRO A 23 -4.22 69.19 -35.20
CA PRO A 23 -4.49 69.99 -36.38
C PRO A 23 -3.90 69.30 -37.61
N VAL A 24 -4.77 68.79 -38.49
CA VAL A 24 -4.37 68.31 -39.81
C VAL A 24 -4.08 69.53 -40.66
N VAL A 25 -2.83 69.96 -40.67
CA VAL A 25 -2.35 71.00 -41.58
C VAL A 25 -2.47 70.44 -43.01
N PRO A 26 -3.16 71.11 -43.94
CA PRO A 26 -3.27 70.65 -45.32
C PRO A 26 -1.93 70.87 -46.01
N LEU A 27 -1.08 69.86 -45.98
CA LEU A 27 0.21 69.89 -46.68
C LEU A 27 -0.02 69.56 -48.15
N ALA A 28 0.47 70.42 -49.04
CA ALA A 28 0.32 70.31 -50.49
C ALA A 28 0.69 68.90 -50.98
N GLY A 29 -0.09 68.38 -51.96
CA GLY A 29 -0.04 67.01 -52.48
C GLY A 29 1.32 66.31 -52.51
N PRO A 30 2.41 66.91 -53.05
CA PRO A 30 3.71 66.23 -53.09
C PRO A 30 4.29 65.93 -51.71
N LEU A 31 4.05 66.78 -50.69
CA LEU A 31 4.58 66.56 -49.34
C LEU A 31 3.91 65.39 -48.60
N LYS A 32 2.63 65.08 -48.90
CA LYS A 32 1.95 63.92 -48.31
C LYS A 32 2.53 62.60 -48.82
N VAL A 33 2.88 62.55 -50.11
CA VAL A 33 3.53 61.37 -50.71
C VAL A 33 4.91 61.17 -50.09
N VAL A 34 5.70 62.24 -49.95
CA VAL A 34 7.00 62.19 -49.27
C VAL A 34 6.86 61.71 -47.83
N PHE A 35 5.86 62.20 -47.08
CA PHE A 35 5.61 61.77 -45.71
C PHE A 35 5.22 60.29 -45.61
N LEU A 36 4.40 59.78 -46.54
CA LEU A 36 4.02 58.36 -46.57
C LEU A 36 5.21 57.45 -46.90
N VAL A 37 6.08 57.87 -47.83
CA VAL A 37 7.32 57.14 -48.14
C VAL A 37 8.26 57.14 -46.94
N PHE A 38 8.44 58.29 -46.28
CA PHE A 38 9.27 58.40 -45.08
C PHE A 38 8.72 57.54 -43.94
N ALA A 39 7.41 57.56 -43.71
CA ALA A 39 6.76 56.73 -42.69
C ALA A 39 6.90 55.23 -43.00
N SER A 40 6.86 54.84 -44.28
CA SER A 40 7.09 53.46 -44.71
C SER A 40 8.54 53.02 -44.46
N LEU A 41 9.51 53.86 -44.83
CA LEU A 41 10.93 53.61 -44.60
C LEU A 41 11.25 53.56 -43.10
N LEU A 42 10.71 54.49 -42.30
CA LEU A 42 10.84 54.48 -40.84
C LEU A 42 10.23 53.23 -40.22
N ARG A 43 9.07 52.75 -40.72
CA ARG A 43 8.44 51.52 -40.24
C ARG A 43 9.28 50.29 -40.59
N TRP A 44 9.89 50.26 -41.79
CA TRP A 44 10.78 49.19 -42.20
C TRP A 44 12.06 49.17 -41.35
N TYR A 45 12.67 50.33 -41.17
CA TYR A 45 13.92 50.49 -40.42
C TYR A 45 13.75 50.26 -38.92
N SER A 46 12.61 50.65 -38.35
CA SER A 46 12.28 50.34 -36.95
C SER A 46 12.01 48.85 -36.74
N GLY A 47 11.39 48.18 -37.72
CA GLY A 47 11.21 46.73 -37.71
C GLY A 47 12.53 45.95 -37.78
N SER A 48 13.48 46.39 -38.62
CA SER A 48 14.80 45.74 -38.71
C SER A 48 15.63 45.94 -37.45
N ILE A 49 15.62 47.14 -36.86
CA ILE A 49 16.30 47.41 -35.58
C ILE A 49 15.65 46.62 -34.44
N LEU A 50 14.32 46.50 -34.42
CA LEU A 50 13.63 45.73 -33.38
C LEU A 50 13.93 44.23 -33.50
N ALA A 51 14.15 43.70 -34.70
CA ALA A 51 14.56 42.31 -34.90
C ALA A 51 15.99 42.03 -34.39
N GLU A 52 16.92 42.99 -34.52
CA GLU A 52 18.28 42.86 -33.97
C GLU A 52 18.34 43.06 -32.44
N LEU A 53 17.36 43.76 -31.85
CA LEU A 53 17.31 44.06 -30.42
C LEU A 53 16.54 42.99 -29.60
N ILE A 54 15.96 41.98 -30.24
CA ILE A 54 15.38 40.82 -29.54
C ILE A 54 16.51 39.80 -29.34
N PRO A 55 17.06 39.65 -28.12
CA PRO A 55 18.01 38.56 -27.86
C PRO A 55 17.31 37.21 -28.09
N ASP A 56 17.98 36.25 -28.72
CA ASP A 56 17.43 34.90 -28.98
C ASP A 56 17.24 34.04 -27.71
N ALA A 57 17.87 34.45 -26.61
CA ALA A 57 17.95 33.70 -25.36
C ALA A 57 16.60 33.49 -24.60
N PRO A 58 15.68 34.47 -24.47
CA PRO A 58 14.43 34.30 -23.73
C PRO A 58 13.36 33.56 -24.53
N LEU A 59 13.40 33.60 -25.87
CA LEU A 59 12.47 32.84 -26.73
C LEU A 59 12.78 31.35 -26.70
N SER A 60 14.07 30.98 -26.69
CA SER A 60 14.47 29.58 -26.57
C SER A 60 14.09 28.98 -25.21
N SER A 61 14.19 29.75 -24.11
CA SER A 61 13.83 29.25 -22.78
C SER A 61 12.32 29.10 -22.59
N ALA A 62 11.52 30.04 -23.11
CA ALA A 62 10.06 29.93 -23.11
C ALA A 62 9.57 28.78 -24.01
N ALA A 63 10.18 28.58 -25.17
CA ALA A 63 9.88 27.46 -26.06
C ALA A 63 10.24 26.10 -25.43
N TYR A 64 11.34 26.02 -24.67
CA TYR A 64 11.69 24.81 -23.91
C TYR A 64 10.70 24.54 -22.77
N GLY A 65 10.28 25.57 -22.04
CA GLY A 65 9.31 25.44 -20.95
C GLY A 65 7.92 24.98 -21.41
N ILE A 66 7.47 25.45 -22.58
CA ILE A 66 6.15 25.11 -23.15
C ILE A 66 6.15 23.71 -23.78
N ARG A 67 7.27 23.24 -24.36
CA ARG A 67 7.40 21.87 -24.89
C ARG A 67 7.26 20.80 -23.79
N ASN A 68 7.65 21.11 -22.57
CA ASN A 68 7.60 20.16 -21.45
C ASN A 68 6.25 20.13 -20.69
N MET A 69 5.28 21.02 -21.00
CA MET A 69 3.96 21.00 -20.33
C MET A 69 3.00 19.93 -20.87
N GLY A 70 3.33 19.29 -22.00
CA GLY A 70 2.56 18.17 -22.57
C GLY A 70 2.90 16.81 -21.95
N GLU A 71 4.08 16.67 -21.35
CA GLU A 71 4.46 15.52 -20.56
C GLU A 71 4.02 15.74 -19.12
N ARG A 72 2.76 15.43 -18.82
CA ARG A 72 2.38 15.19 -17.42
C ARG A 72 3.36 14.15 -16.89
N PRO A 73 4.23 14.46 -15.90
CA PRO A 73 5.08 13.44 -15.33
C PRO A 73 4.13 12.40 -14.78
N VAL A 74 4.15 11.21 -15.39
CA VAL A 74 3.38 10.08 -14.88
C VAL A 74 4.01 9.80 -13.53
N LEU A 75 3.40 10.32 -12.46
CA LEU A 75 3.74 10.02 -11.09
C LEU A 75 3.46 8.52 -10.92
N ARG A 76 4.45 7.70 -11.25
CA ARG A 76 4.41 6.28 -10.95
C ARG A 76 4.52 6.18 -9.45
N ALA A 77 3.46 5.72 -8.81
CA ALA A 77 3.54 5.32 -7.42
C ALA A 77 4.75 4.37 -7.28
N PRO A 78 5.62 4.56 -6.28
CA PRO A 78 6.68 3.60 -6.00
C PRO A 78 6.09 2.19 -5.92
N ALA A 79 6.82 1.20 -6.42
CA ALA A 79 6.39 -0.19 -6.28
C ALA A 79 6.08 -0.46 -4.79
N PRO A 80 4.93 -1.08 -4.47
CA PRO A 80 4.55 -1.32 -3.08
C PRO A 80 5.68 -2.11 -2.41
N LYS A 81 6.14 -1.62 -1.26
CA LYS A 81 7.17 -2.32 -0.49
C LYS A 81 6.59 -3.63 0.03
N ARG A 82 7.27 -4.73 -0.27
CA ARG A 82 6.97 -6.04 0.31
C ARG A 82 7.17 -5.97 1.83
N GLN A 83 6.17 -6.42 2.58
CA GLN A 83 6.23 -6.52 4.04
C GLN A 83 6.80 -7.87 4.48
N LYS A 84 7.26 -7.97 5.74
CA LYS A 84 7.73 -9.24 6.31
C LYS A 84 6.62 -10.30 6.24
N CYS A 85 6.99 -11.53 5.92
CA CYS A 85 6.04 -12.64 5.73
C CYS A 85 4.90 -12.35 4.72
N ASP A 86 5.12 -11.41 3.81
CA ASP A 86 4.14 -10.96 2.81
C ASP A 86 2.81 -10.50 3.43
N HIS A 87 2.87 -9.84 4.59
CA HIS A 87 1.72 -9.20 5.24
C HIS A 87 1.08 -8.14 4.34
N TRP A 88 -0.21 -7.92 4.53
CA TRP A 88 -0.92 -6.83 3.85
C TRP A 88 -0.50 -5.45 4.35
N THR A 89 -0.32 -5.30 5.66
CA THR A 89 0.11 -4.06 6.32
C THR A 89 1.43 -4.25 7.04
N PRO A 90 2.27 -3.19 7.15
CA PRO A 90 3.47 -3.24 7.98
C PRO A 90 3.11 -3.47 9.46
N CYS A 91 3.89 -4.29 10.15
CA CYS A 91 3.81 -4.39 11.60
C CYS A 91 4.35 -3.11 12.28
N PRO A 92 3.82 -2.74 13.46
CA PRO A 92 4.39 -1.67 14.28
C PRO A 92 5.86 -1.93 14.67
N SER A 93 6.58 -0.88 15.04
CA SER A 93 7.89 -0.99 15.66
C SER A 93 7.84 -1.89 16.91
N ASP A 94 8.96 -2.56 17.23
CA ASP A 94 9.10 -3.43 18.40
C ASP A 94 8.10 -4.60 18.49
N THR A 95 7.71 -5.10 17.33
CA THR A 95 6.93 -6.33 17.20
C THR A 95 7.64 -7.35 16.31
N TYR A 96 7.29 -8.62 16.48
CA TYR A 96 7.64 -9.73 15.61
C TYR A 96 6.48 -10.04 14.66
N ALA A 97 6.74 -10.10 13.36
CA ALA A 97 5.78 -10.50 12.35
C ALA A 97 5.70 -12.02 12.24
N TYR A 98 4.50 -12.59 12.22
CA TYR A 98 4.27 -14.01 11.95
C TYR A 98 3.20 -14.23 10.90
N ARG A 99 3.28 -15.36 10.19
CA ARG A 99 2.23 -15.84 9.31
C ARG A 99 2.17 -17.37 9.33
N LEU A 100 1.00 -17.89 9.64
CA LEU A 100 0.70 -19.32 9.68
C LEU A 100 -0.28 -19.65 8.57
N LEU A 101 0.02 -20.69 7.80
CA LEU A 101 -0.83 -21.18 6.73
C LEU A 101 -0.93 -22.71 6.84
N SER A 102 -2.14 -23.24 6.93
CA SER A 102 -2.35 -24.68 6.90
C SER A 102 -2.11 -25.24 5.49
N GLY A 103 -2.08 -26.56 5.41
CA GLY A 103 -2.13 -27.28 4.15
C GLY A 103 -3.47 -27.11 3.43
N GLY A 104 -3.43 -27.20 2.09
CA GLY A 104 -4.60 -27.26 1.23
C GLY A 104 -4.56 -28.53 0.36
N GLY A 105 -5.28 -29.56 0.78
CA GLY A 105 -5.16 -30.89 0.17
C GLY A 105 -3.74 -31.46 0.27
N LYS A 106 -3.34 -32.23 -0.73
CA LYS A 106 -2.02 -32.90 -0.80
C LYS A 106 -0.93 -32.10 -1.52
N ASN A 107 -1.29 -31.02 -2.21
CA ASN A 107 -0.38 -30.32 -3.11
C ASN A 107 -0.02 -28.91 -2.62
N LYS A 108 -0.78 -28.36 -1.66
CA LYS A 108 -0.44 -27.10 -1.00
C LYS A 108 0.07 -27.41 0.40
N TYR A 109 1.37 -27.28 0.57
CA TYR A 109 2.05 -27.49 1.84
C TYR A 109 1.72 -26.37 2.83
N ALA A 110 1.61 -26.74 4.10
CA ALA A 110 1.56 -25.78 5.19
C ALA A 110 2.83 -24.91 5.25
N LYS A 111 2.72 -23.71 5.82
CA LYS A 111 3.84 -22.78 5.96
C LYS A 111 3.82 -22.09 7.32
N ILE A 112 5.00 -21.92 7.90
CA ILE A 112 5.23 -21.09 9.09
C ILE A 112 6.31 -20.08 8.73
N CYS A 113 5.95 -18.80 8.78
CA CYS A 113 6.89 -17.68 8.62
C CYS A 113 6.95 -16.86 9.90
N PHE A 114 8.17 -16.50 10.31
CA PHE A 114 8.43 -15.65 11.47
C PHE A 114 9.56 -14.69 11.13
N GLU A 115 9.35 -13.38 11.32
CA GLU A 115 10.33 -12.33 11.02
C GLU A 115 10.92 -12.44 9.60
N ASP A 116 10.06 -12.70 8.62
CA ASP A 116 10.40 -12.93 7.20
C ASP A 116 11.24 -14.20 6.92
N ASN A 117 11.52 -14.99 7.95
CA ASN A 117 12.18 -16.28 7.82
C ASN A 117 11.13 -17.38 7.72
N LEU A 118 11.16 -18.12 6.60
CA LEU A 118 10.38 -19.33 6.46
C LEU A 118 10.97 -20.40 7.39
N LEU A 119 10.23 -20.77 8.44
CA LEU A 119 10.65 -21.81 9.39
C LEU A 119 10.22 -23.20 8.90
N MET A 120 9.02 -23.28 8.34
CA MET A 120 8.48 -24.50 7.75
C MET A 120 7.80 -24.21 6.43
N GLY A 121 7.99 -25.08 5.44
CA GLY A 121 7.28 -24.99 4.18
C GLY A 121 7.72 -26.03 3.17
N GLY A 122 6.91 -26.22 2.12
CA GLY A 122 7.26 -27.14 1.02
C GLY A 122 8.62 -26.83 0.37
N LYS A 123 9.03 -25.55 0.33
CA LYS A 123 10.34 -25.14 -0.20
C LYS A 123 11.52 -25.69 0.60
N LEU A 124 11.34 -25.89 1.91
CA LEU A 124 12.37 -26.40 2.81
C LEU A 124 12.34 -27.93 2.92
N GLY A 125 11.29 -28.58 2.42
CA GLY A 125 11.12 -30.03 2.53
C GLY A 125 10.93 -30.54 3.96
N ASN A 126 10.64 -29.65 4.92
CA ASN A 126 10.54 -29.97 6.34
C ASN A 126 9.09 -30.01 6.87
N VAL A 127 8.10 -30.14 5.98
CA VAL A 127 6.67 -30.25 6.32
C VAL A 127 6.19 -31.66 6.00
N ALA A 128 5.55 -32.30 6.98
CA ALA A 128 5.01 -33.64 6.86
C ALA A 128 3.51 -33.67 7.21
N ARG A 129 2.83 -34.73 6.79
CA ARG A 129 1.42 -34.94 7.13
C ARG A 129 1.27 -34.97 8.66
N GLY A 130 0.27 -34.27 9.18
CA GLY A 130 0.05 -34.13 10.62
C GLY A 130 0.00 -32.69 11.10
N ILE A 131 0.20 -32.50 12.40
CA ILE A 131 0.43 -31.19 13.01
C ILE A 131 1.94 -30.92 12.95
N ASN A 132 2.33 -29.84 12.28
CA ASN A 132 3.72 -29.39 12.18
C ASN A 132 3.91 -28.24 13.17
N ILE A 133 4.95 -28.32 14.02
CA ILE A 133 5.16 -27.35 15.11
C ILE A 133 6.55 -26.72 15.05
N ALA A 134 6.60 -25.40 14.94
CA ALA A 134 7.82 -24.62 15.14
C ALA A 134 7.83 -24.00 16.54
N VAL A 135 8.99 -24.03 17.20
CA VAL A 135 9.23 -23.37 18.48
C VAL A 135 10.26 -22.27 18.22
N VAL A 136 10.02 -21.08 18.77
CA VAL A 136 10.90 -19.92 18.67
C VAL A 136 11.10 -19.34 20.06
N ASP A 137 12.35 -19.04 20.41
CA ASP A 137 12.66 -18.31 21.65
C ASP A 137 12.21 -16.85 21.47
N TYR A 138 11.39 -16.38 22.39
CA TYR A 138 10.81 -15.04 22.35
C TYR A 138 11.88 -13.94 22.50
N ASN A 139 12.95 -14.20 23.26
CA ASN A 139 14.01 -13.22 23.54
C ASN A 139 15.12 -13.24 22.48
N SER A 140 15.54 -14.43 22.02
CA SER A 140 16.73 -14.59 21.18
C SER A 140 16.45 -14.85 19.69
N GLY A 141 15.18 -15.07 19.31
CA GLY A 141 14.80 -15.42 17.95
C GLY A 141 14.92 -16.92 17.67
N PRO A 142 15.11 -17.36 16.42
CA PRO A 142 14.83 -18.75 16.06
C PRO A 142 15.90 -19.73 16.56
N MET A 143 15.51 -20.60 17.50
CA MET A 143 16.14 -21.90 17.74
C MET A 143 15.08 -23.01 17.70
N THR A 144 15.34 -24.03 16.87
CA THR A 144 14.49 -25.20 16.64
C THR A 144 14.71 -26.29 17.69
N LYS A 145 13.65 -26.67 18.43
CA LYS A 145 13.31 -28.09 18.80
C LYS A 145 12.05 -28.22 19.66
N PHE A 146 11.34 -29.33 19.42
CA PHE A 146 10.35 -30.09 20.21
C PHE A 146 9.54 -29.39 21.32
N ILE A 147 8.20 -29.47 21.24
CA ILE A 147 7.22 -28.86 22.18
C ILE A 147 7.51 -29.14 23.64
N GLN A 148 7.79 -30.41 24.01
CA GLN A 148 7.95 -30.79 25.41
C GLN A 148 9.20 -30.19 26.06
N SER A 149 10.22 -29.89 25.25
CA SER A 149 11.47 -29.26 25.69
C SER A 149 11.53 -27.78 25.32
N ALA A 150 10.41 -27.15 24.93
CA ALA A 150 10.39 -25.74 24.62
C ALA A 150 10.88 -24.95 25.86
N PRO A 151 11.93 -24.12 25.74
CA PRO A 151 12.42 -23.35 26.86
C PRO A 151 11.33 -22.39 27.36
N PRO A 152 11.43 -21.91 28.62
CA PRO A 152 10.58 -20.83 29.09
C PRO A 152 10.62 -19.63 28.14
N LYS A 153 9.52 -18.88 28.05
CA LYS A 153 9.38 -17.75 27.11
C LYS A 153 9.57 -18.18 25.65
N SER A 154 8.80 -19.17 25.21
CA SER A 154 8.79 -19.61 23.81
C SER A 154 7.47 -19.32 23.13
N LEU A 155 7.53 -19.00 21.83
CA LEU A 155 6.39 -19.02 20.92
C LEU A 155 6.30 -20.39 20.25
N LEU A 156 5.08 -20.93 20.19
CA LEU A 156 4.78 -22.20 19.54
C LEU A 156 3.81 -21.93 18.39
N PHE A 157 4.24 -22.28 17.19
CA PHE A 157 3.48 -22.13 15.96
C PHE A 157 3.07 -23.52 15.47
N MET A 158 1.77 -23.79 15.36
CA MET A 158 1.25 -25.09 14.94
C MET A 158 0.38 -24.94 13.70
N VAL A 159 0.61 -25.79 12.71
CA VAL A 159 -0.18 -25.82 11.45
C VAL A 159 -0.46 -27.25 11.02
N THR A 160 -1.65 -27.53 10.49
CA THR A 160 -1.96 -28.86 9.95
C THR A 160 -1.56 -28.98 8.48
N TYR A 161 -1.14 -30.17 8.07
CA TYR A 161 -0.97 -30.56 6.66
C TYR A 161 -1.61 -31.94 6.41
N ASP A 162 -2.45 -32.02 5.38
CA ASP A 162 -3.30 -33.17 5.02
C ASP A 162 -4.30 -33.57 6.12
N ASP A 163 -3.84 -34.19 7.20
CA ASP A 163 -4.69 -34.63 8.32
C ASP A 163 -3.90 -34.58 9.63
N GLY A 164 -4.43 -33.82 10.60
CA GLY A 164 -3.86 -33.67 11.94
C GLY A 164 -4.65 -34.34 13.06
N SER A 165 -5.82 -34.96 12.77
CA SER A 165 -6.71 -35.44 13.83
C SER A 165 -6.69 -36.96 14.02
N THR A 166 -6.48 -37.77 12.97
CA THR A 166 -6.66 -39.24 13.07
C THR A 166 -5.74 -39.90 14.10
N ARG A 167 -4.54 -39.34 14.33
CA ARG A 167 -3.57 -39.85 15.31
C ARG A 167 -3.49 -38.99 16.58
N LEU A 168 -4.36 -38.00 16.72
CA LEU A 168 -4.33 -37.05 17.84
C LEU A 168 -5.00 -37.66 19.07
N LYS A 169 -4.16 -38.06 20.04
CA LYS A 169 -4.60 -38.63 21.33
C LYS A 169 -5.02 -37.54 22.31
N ASP A 170 -5.79 -37.91 23.32
CA ASP A 170 -6.30 -36.95 24.31
C ASP A 170 -5.20 -36.29 25.13
N ASP A 171 -4.10 -36.97 25.47
CA ASP A 171 -2.96 -36.33 26.15
C ASP A 171 -2.38 -35.14 25.37
N ALA A 172 -2.30 -35.28 24.04
CA ALA A 172 -1.84 -34.20 23.17
C ALA A 172 -2.86 -33.07 23.10
N LYS A 173 -4.16 -33.38 23.05
CA LYS A 173 -5.23 -32.37 23.12
C LYS A 173 -5.19 -31.62 24.46
N ASN A 174 -5.06 -32.33 25.58
CA ASN A 174 -4.91 -31.74 26.92
C ASN A 174 -3.72 -30.76 26.95
N THR A 175 -2.59 -31.16 26.37
CA THR A 175 -1.38 -30.32 26.32
C THR A 175 -1.59 -29.05 25.50
N ILE A 176 -2.22 -29.16 24.33
CA ILE A 176 -2.46 -28.02 23.43
C ILE A 176 -3.57 -27.11 23.98
N GLU A 177 -4.58 -27.67 24.64
CA GLU A 177 -5.64 -26.92 25.33
C GLU A 177 -5.08 -26.14 26.52
N ALA A 178 -4.14 -26.72 27.27
CA ALA A 178 -3.42 -26.02 28.35
C ALA A 178 -2.56 -24.86 27.84
N LEU A 179 -2.16 -24.87 26.56
CA LEU A 179 -1.50 -23.73 25.89
C LEU A 179 -2.48 -22.65 25.42
N GLY A 180 -3.78 -22.81 25.67
CA GLY A 180 -4.83 -21.83 25.37
C GLY A 180 -5.63 -22.08 24.09
N SER A 181 -5.47 -23.26 23.45
CA SER A 181 -6.29 -23.61 22.29
C SER A 181 -7.75 -23.86 22.68
N LYS A 182 -8.66 -23.26 21.93
CA LYS A 182 -10.12 -23.43 22.05
C LYS A 182 -10.67 -24.44 21.05
N GLU A 183 -9.95 -24.69 19.95
CA GLU A 183 -10.44 -25.53 18.84
C GLU A 183 -9.82 -26.92 18.76
N ILE A 184 -8.75 -27.23 19.50
CA ILE A 184 -8.07 -28.53 19.40
C ILE A 184 -9.00 -29.72 19.71
N ARG A 185 -10.00 -29.53 20.59
CA ARG A 185 -11.02 -30.53 20.91
C ARG A 185 -12.03 -30.74 19.78
N ASN A 186 -12.22 -29.74 18.94
CA ASN A 186 -13.15 -29.76 17.82
C ASN A 186 -12.52 -30.33 16.54
N MET A 187 -11.24 -30.71 16.57
CA MET A 187 -10.53 -31.27 15.43
C MET A 187 -11.20 -32.53 14.87
N LYS A 188 -11.58 -32.45 13.58
CA LYS A 188 -12.14 -33.54 12.78
C LYS A 188 -11.17 -33.96 11.68
N PHE A 189 -11.39 -35.14 11.10
CA PHE A 189 -10.61 -35.66 9.98
C PHE A 189 -10.40 -34.59 8.90
N ARG A 190 -9.13 -34.34 8.56
CA ARG A 190 -8.70 -33.35 7.56
C ARG A 190 -9.10 -31.90 7.84
N SER A 191 -9.40 -31.53 9.09
CA SER A 191 -9.59 -30.12 9.43
C SER A 191 -8.30 -29.34 9.19
N SER A 192 -8.40 -28.23 8.49
CA SER A 192 -7.36 -27.21 8.43
C SER A 192 -7.35 -26.48 9.77
N TRP A 193 -6.20 -26.38 10.41
CA TRP A 193 -6.04 -25.73 11.72
C TRP A 193 -4.69 -25.03 11.79
N VAL A 194 -4.70 -23.83 12.35
CA VAL A 194 -3.51 -23.02 12.64
C VAL A 194 -3.64 -22.45 14.03
N PHE A 195 -2.54 -22.43 14.77
CA PHE A 195 -2.53 -22.00 16.16
C PHE A 195 -1.19 -21.40 16.58
N LEU A 196 -1.28 -20.31 17.34
CA LEU A 196 -0.19 -19.60 17.98
C LEU A 196 -0.38 -19.67 19.50
N ALA A 197 0.59 -20.26 20.18
CA ALA A 197 0.67 -20.28 21.63
C ALA A 197 1.94 -19.59 22.14
N ALA A 198 1.87 -19.12 23.37
CA ALA A 198 3.01 -18.66 24.14
C ALA A 198 3.16 -19.55 25.38
N LYS A 199 4.40 -19.85 25.73
CA LYS A 199 4.75 -20.60 26.94
C LYS A 199 5.36 -19.64 27.96
N ASP A 200 4.77 -19.63 29.15
CA ASP A 200 5.20 -18.83 30.32
C ASP A 200 5.05 -17.29 30.15
N PHE A 201 4.18 -16.85 29.24
CA PHE A 201 3.70 -15.46 29.13
C PHE A 201 2.37 -15.41 28.37
N GLU A 202 1.64 -14.30 28.49
CA GLU A 202 0.36 -14.09 27.80
C GLU A 202 0.54 -13.33 26.50
N LEU A 203 -0.23 -13.71 25.49
CA LEU A 203 -0.31 -12.98 24.22
C LEU A 203 -1.46 -11.98 24.27
N PRO A 204 -1.33 -10.82 23.60
CA PRO A 204 -2.40 -9.83 23.51
C PRO A 204 -3.73 -10.44 23.03
N SER A 205 -4.85 -9.91 23.53
CA SER A 205 -6.17 -10.44 23.22
C SER A 205 -6.62 -10.13 21.79
N GLU A 206 -6.02 -9.09 21.20
CA GLU A 206 -6.38 -8.49 19.92
C GLU A 206 -5.82 -9.27 18.72
N ILE A 207 -4.81 -10.12 18.94
CA ILE A 207 -4.20 -10.90 17.86
C ILE A 207 -5.00 -12.18 17.57
N GLU A 208 -5.26 -12.48 16.29
CA GLU A 208 -5.86 -13.75 15.86
C GLU A 208 -4.84 -14.88 16.07
N ARG A 209 -5.07 -15.70 17.09
CA ARG A 209 -4.16 -16.77 17.51
C ARG A 209 -4.56 -18.16 17.04
N GLU A 210 -5.82 -18.36 16.68
CA GLU A 210 -6.33 -19.68 16.32
C GLU A 210 -7.40 -19.59 15.25
N LYS A 211 -7.39 -20.57 14.34
CA LYS A 211 -8.43 -20.72 13.34
C LYS A 211 -8.58 -22.19 12.97
N ILE A 212 -9.81 -22.60 12.69
CA ILE A 212 -10.12 -23.94 12.22
C ILE A 212 -11.09 -23.88 11.03
N ASN A 213 -10.94 -24.82 10.10
CA ASN A 213 -11.89 -25.05 9.02
C ASN A 213 -12.05 -26.55 8.80
N HIS A 214 -13.28 -27.04 8.96
CA HIS A 214 -13.59 -28.45 8.88
C HIS A 214 -13.84 -28.90 7.46
N SER A 215 -13.48 -30.16 7.16
CA SER A 215 -13.89 -30.78 5.90
C SER A 215 -15.40 -30.90 5.82
N ASP A 216 -15.98 -30.38 4.75
CA ASP A 216 -17.38 -30.53 4.37
C ASP A 216 -17.46 -30.84 2.87
N THR A 217 -18.02 -32.00 2.52
CA THR A 217 -18.17 -32.45 1.13
C THR A 217 -18.82 -31.42 0.20
N LYS A 218 -19.67 -30.52 0.70
CA LYS A 218 -20.34 -29.48 -0.10
C LYS A 218 -19.48 -28.23 -0.30
N ASN A 219 -18.64 -27.90 0.69
CA ASN A 219 -17.90 -26.63 0.77
C ASN A 219 -16.38 -26.80 0.61
N ASN A 220 -15.92 -28.04 0.41
CA ASN A 220 -14.51 -28.36 0.26
C ASN A 220 -13.93 -27.73 -1.01
N ARG A 221 -12.86 -26.96 -0.83
CA ARG A 221 -12.11 -26.34 -1.94
C ARG A 221 -11.36 -27.39 -2.78
N TYR A 222 -10.97 -28.50 -2.17
CA TYR A 222 -10.25 -29.60 -2.81
C TYR A 222 -11.05 -30.90 -2.68
N SER A 223 -10.80 -31.87 -3.55
CA SER A 223 -11.49 -33.17 -3.52
C SER A 223 -11.26 -33.92 -2.20
N GLY A 224 -12.15 -33.72 -1.21
CA GLY A 224 -12.06 -34.31 0.13
C GLY A 224 -11.20 -33.56 1.15
N TRP A 225 -10.79 -32.31 0.89
CA TRP A 225 -10.12 -31.44 1.87
C TRP A 225 -10.72 -30.03 1.88
N PRO A 226 -10.82 -29.38 3.04
CA PRO A 226 -11.28 -28.00 3.15
C PRO A 226 -10.23 -27.04 2.57
N ALA A 227 -10.63 -25.77 2.42
CA ALA A 227 -9.67 -24.72 2.09
C ALA A 227 -8.58 -24.62 3.17
N GLU A 228 -7.38 -24.28 2.74
CA GLU A 228 -6.32 -23.84 3.62
C GLU A 228 -6.75 -22.56 4.34
N ILE A 229 -6.27 -22.40 5.57
CA ILE A 229 -6.56 -21.23 6.39
C ILE A 229 -5.28 -20.54 6.83
N GLN A 230 -5.41 -19.25 7.07
CA GLN A 230 -4.31 -18.38 7.42
C GLN A 230 -4.67 -17.52 8.63
N ILE A 231 -3.68 -17.32 9.49
CA ILE A 231 -3.63 -16.23 10.47
C ILE A 231 -2.29 -15.51 10.34
N GLU A 232 -2.30 -14.20 10.50
CA GLU A 232 -1.10 -13.36 10.50
C GLU A 232 -1.24 -12.24 11.52
N GLY A 233 -0.13 -11.76 12.04
CA GLY A 233 -0.14 -10.72 13.05
C GLY A 233 1.24 -10.32 13.51
N CYS A 234 1.25 -9.42 14.50
CA CYS A 234 2.44 -8.82 15.07
C CYS A 234 2.43 -9.06 16.58
N ILE A 235 3.48 -9.68 17.11
CA ILE A 235 3.62 -10.01 18.53
C ILE A 235 4.58 -8.97 19.16
N PRO A 236 4.19 -8.21 20.19
CA PRO A 236 5.10 -7.31 20.90
C PRO A 236 6.36 -8.06 21.36
N LYS A 237 7.53 -7.43 21.32
CA LYS A 237 8.80 -8.03 21.79
C LYS A 237 8.96 -7.98 23.31
N GLU A 238 8.21 -7.09 23.96
CA GLU A 238 8.08 -7.04 25.41
C GLU A 238 6.66 -7.47 25.76
N PRO A 239 6.50 -8.46 26.67
CA PRO A 239 5.18 -8.87 27.11
C PRO A 239 4.63 -7.76 28.01
N SER A 240 3.34 -7.47 27.86
CA SER A 240 2.59 -6.58 28.74
C SER A 240 2.41 -7.17 30.13
#